data_AF-A0A1H5WEF4-F1
#
_entry.id   AF-A0A1H5WEF4-F1
#
_cell.length_a   1.000
_cell.length_b   1.000
_cell.length_c   1.000
_cell.angle_alpha   90.00
_cell.angle_beta   90.00
_cell.angle_gamma   90.00
#
_symmetry.space_group_name_H-M   'P 1'
#
loop_
_entity.id
_entity.type
_entity.pdbx_description
1 polymer ?
#
loop_
_entity_poly.entity_id
_entity_poly.type
_entity_poly.pdbx_seq_one_letter_code
_entity_poly.pdbx_strand_id
1 'polypeptide(L)'
;MHPVVETLHGKPGSHLRDGAATFKGVPYAASPFGPNHTLHSLLNLEVAGVMLSHLGRSHLRVSYPTGIAECLAQLVGASGDCLTLNIWTPALAPAGLWWCGFAAGLPE
;
A
#
# COMPACT_ATOMS: atom_id res chain seq x y z
N MET A 1 7.05 17.74 -10.37
CA MET A 1 7.94 16.57 -10.20
C MET A 1 7.21 15.55 -9.34
N HIS A 2 7.25 14.27 -9.73
CA HIS A 2 6.71 13.17 -8.93
C HIS A 2 7.83 12.56 -8.10
N PRO A 3 7.66 12.34 -6.79
CA PRO A 3 8.70 11.75 -5.95
C PRO A 3 8.95 10.30 -6.37
N VAL A 4 10.21 9.92 -6.58
CA VAL A 4 10.61 8.55 -6.90
C VAL A 4 11.21 7.91 -5.67
N VAL A 5 10.68 6.75 -5.28
CA VAL A 5 11.21 5.94 -4.17
C VAL A 5 11.67 4.61 -4.75
N GLU A 6 12.81 4.11 -4.29
CA GLU A 6 13.29 2.78 -4.63
C GLU A 6 12.97 1.82 -3.49
N THR A 7 12.43 0.64 -3.82
CA THR A 7 12.19 -0.44 -2.87
C THR A 7 13.01 -1.67 -3.29
N LEU A 8 13.16 -2.63 -2.38
CA LEU A 8 13.81 -3.92 -2.68
C LEU A 8 13.16 -4.65 -3.87
N HIS A 9 11.90 -4.32 -4.19
CA HIS A 9 11.11 -5.01 -5.21
C HIS A 9 10.70 -4.09 -6.38
N GLY A 10 11.35 -2.94 -6.55
CA GLY A 10 11.10 -2.02 -7.68
C GLY A 10 10.71 -0.60 -7.27
N LYS A 11 10.26 0.20 -8.24
CA LYS A 11 9.96 1.62 -8.06
C LYS A 11 8.46 1.89 -8.18
N PRO A 12 7.74 2.18 -7.07
CA PRO A 12 6.32 2.49 -7.13
C PRO A 12 6.03 3.81 -7.84
N GLY A 13 4.95 3.83 -8.62
CA GLY A 13 4.39 5.07 -9.15
C GLY A 13 3.88 5.97 -8.02
N SER A 14 4.01 7.28 -8.19
CA SER A 14 3.63 8.26 -7.17
C SER A 14 2.78 9.41 -7.69
N HIS A 15 1.97 9.96 -6.81
CA HIS A 15 1.19 11.17 -7.06
C HIS A 15 1.47 12.20 -5.97
N LEU A 16 1.69 13.45 -6.36
CA LEU A 16 1.82 14.57 -5.44
C LEU A 16 0.53 15.39 -5.50
N ARG A 17 -0.16 15.51 -4.37
CA ARG A 17 -1.40 16.30 -4.27
C ARG A 17 -1.50 16.91 -2.88
N ASP A 18 -1.88 18.19 -2.80
CA ASP A 18 -2.15 18.90 -1.54
C ASP A 18 -0.97 18.81 -0.53
N GLY A 19 0.27 18.86 -1.04
CA GLY A 19 1.47 18.77 -0.20
C GLY A 19 1.78 17.37 0.34
N ALA A 20 1.10 16.32 -0.15
CA ALA A 20 1.37 14.92 0.20
C ALA A 20 1.75 14.11 -1.05
N ALA A 21 2.83 13.35 -0.93
CA ALA A 21 3.19 12.30 -1.85
C ALA A 21 2.44 11.01 -1.50
N THR A 22 1.87 10.37 -2.50
CA THR A 22 1.05 9.17 -2.34
C THR A 22 1.53 8.06 -3.26
N PHE A 23 1.62 6.86 -2.73
CA PHE A 23 1.97 5.63 -3.43
C PHE A 23 0.84 4.65 -3.15
N LYS A 24 0.15 4.17 -4.18
CA LYS A 24 -1.09 3.40 -4.00
C LYS A 24 -0.97 2.05 -4.64
N GLY A 25 -1.54 1.02 -4.01
CA GLY A 25 -1.52 -0.34 -4.54
C GLY A 25 -0.12 -0.96 -4.59
N VAL A 26 0.79 -0.56 -3.69
CA VAL A 26 2.17 -1.10 -3.64
C VAL A 26 2.11 -2.52 -3.10
N PRO A 27 2.46 -3.55 -3.88
CA PRO A 27 2.41 -4.93 -3.40
C PRO A 27 3.48 -5.16 -2.33
N TYR A 28 3.11 -5.82 -1.23
CA TYR A 28 4.04 -6.12 -0.13
C TYR A 28 4.22 -7.63 0.12
N ALA A 29 3.33 -8.45 -0.43
CA ALA A 29 3.39 -9.90 -0.31
C ALA A 29 2.66 -10.58 -1.48
N ALA A 30 2.93 -11.88 -1.69
CA ALA A 30 2.36 -12.64 -2.80
C ALA A 30 0.86 -12.80 -2.65
N SER A 31 0.16 -12.98 -3.76
CA SER A 31 -1.28 -13.28 -3.74
C SER A 31 -1.53 -14.43 -2.74
N PRO A 32 -2.43 -14.25 -1.76
CA PRO A 32 -2.74 -15.27 -0.77
C PRO A 32 -3.70 -16.32 -1.34
N PHE A 33 -3.94 -16.32 -2.65
CA PHE A 33 -4.80 -17.28 -3.33
C PHE A 33 -3.96 -18.29 -4.13
N GLY A 34 -4.61 -19.38 -4.55
CA GLY A 34 -3.93 -20.46 -5.25
C GLY A 34 -2.98 -21.23 -4.32
N PRO A 35 -1.76 -21.59 -4.76
CA PRO A 35 -0.82 -22.39 -3.96
C PRO A 35 -0.45 -21.76 -2.61
N ASN A 36 -0.61 -20.44 -2.47
CA ASN A 36 -0.27 -19.70 -1.25
C ASN A 36 -1.39 -19.69 -0.20
N HIS A 37 -2.58 -20.23 -0.50
CA HIS A 37 -3.77 -20.11 0.37
C HIS A 37 -3.61 -20.71 1.76
N THR A 38 -2.79 -21.74 1.91
CA THR A 38 -2.49 -22.38 3.20
C THR A 38 -1.10 -22.03 3.72
N LEU A 39 -0.33 -21.25 2.97
CA LEU A 39 1.01 -20.84 3.37
C LEU A 39 0.92 -19.54 4.15
N HIS A 40 1.77 -19.40 5.15
CA HIS A 40 2.00 -18.09 5.75
C HIS A 40 2.50 -17.17 4.64
N SER A 41 1.81 -16.04 4.43
CA SER A 41 2.05 -15.12 3.32
C SER A 41 3.55 -14.85 3.17
N LEU A 42 4.17 -15.46 2.17
CA LEU A 42 5.61 -15.43 1.99
C LEU A 42 6.01 -14.01 1.55
N LEU A 43 6.98 -13.43 2.25
CA LEU A 43 7.62 -12.14 1.95
C LEU A 43 8.36 -12.12 0.59
N ASN A 44 8.47 -13.27 -0.07
CA ASN A 44 9.16 -13.41 -1.33
C ASN A 44 8.24 -13.00 -2.49
N LEU A 45 8.17 -11.68 -2.73
CA LEU A 45 7.67 -11.20 -4.01
C LEU A 45 8.83 -10.95 -4.97
N GLU A 46 8.99 -11.82 -5.96
CA GLU A 46 9.43 -11.30 -7.25
C GLU A 46 8.26 -10.47 -7.78
N VAL A 47 8.25 -9.15 -7.52
CA VAL A 47 7.31 -8.25 -8.18
C VAL A 47 7.73 -8.16 -9.66
N ALA A 48 7.25 -9.07 -10.49
CA ALA A 48 7.37 -8.95 -11.93
C ALA A 48 6.30 -7.97 -12.44
N GLY A 49 6.54 -6.67 -12.33
CA GLY A 49 5.67 -5.70 -13.00
C GLY A 49 5.75 -4.26 -12.52
N VAL A 50 5.23 -3.39 -13.39
CA VAL A 50 5.04 -1.96 -13.14
C VAL A 50 4.10 -1.77 -11.97
N MET A 51 4.60 -1.16 -10.90
CA MET A 51 3.80 -0.83 -9.72
C MET A 51 2.76 0.25 -10.06
N LEU A 52 1.51 -0.08 -9.80
CA LEU A 52 0.36 0.77 -10.14
C LEU A 52 0.35 2.07 -9.32
N SER A 53 -0.36 3.07 -9.83
CA SER A 53 -0.54 4.37 -9.16
C SER A 53 -2.00 4.56 -8.71
N HIS A 54 -2.78 3.49 -8.70
CA HIS A 54 -4.18 3.43 -8.30
C HIS A 54 -4.34 2.71 -6.96
N LEU A 55 -5.47 2.90 -6.28
CA LEU A 55 -5.77 2.19 -5.05
C LEU A 55 -5.68 0.67 -5.28
N GLY A 56 -5.02 0.00 -4.35
CA GLY A 56 -5.04 -1.45 -4.25
C GLY A 56 -6.46 -1.97 -4.13
N ARG A 57 -6.73 -3.17 -4.68
CA ARG A 57 -8.04 -3.81 -4.58
C ARG A 57 -8.28 -4.31 -3.16
N SER A 58 -9.55 -4.35 -2.75
CA SER A 58 -9.90 -4.83 -1.41
C SER A 58 -9.81 -6.36 -1.34
N HIS A 59 -9.61 -6.87 -0.14
CA HIS A 59 -9.74 -8.30 0.13
C HIS A 59 -11.19 -8.75 -0.13
N LEU A 60 -11.36 -10.02 -0.52
CA LEU A 60 -12.67 -10.66 -0.50
C LEU A 60 -13.27 -10.55 0.91
N ARG A 61 -14.46 -9.97 1.01
CA ARG A 61 -15.18 -9.74 2.26
C ARG A 61 -16.63 -10.18 2.09
N VAL A 62 -17.22 -10.73 3.15
CA VAL A 62 -18.67 -10.99 3.21
C VAL A 62 -19.43 -9.67 3.09
N SER A 63 -20.55 -9.67 2.35
CA SER A 63 -21.40 -8.49 2.24
C SER A 63 -21.83 -8.00 3.62
N TYR A 64 -21.80 -6.68 3.81
CA TYR A 64 -22.38 -6.09 5.02
C TYR A 64 -23.89 -6.34 5.07
N PRO A 65 -24.48 -6.46 6.27
CA PRO A 65 -25.92 -6.49 6.43
C PRO A 65 -26.61 -5.26 5.83
N THR A 66 -27.88 -5.41 5.47
CA THR A 66 -28.74 -4.32 4.99
C THR A 66 -28.74 -3.14 5.97
N GLY A 67 -28.70 -1.91 5.47
CA GLY A 67 -28.55 -0.68 6.26
C GLY A 67 -27.11 -0.26 6.57
N ILE A 68 -26.19 -1.20 6.82
CA ILE A 68 -24.74 -0.88 6.97
C ILE A 68 -24.08 -0.68 5.61
N ALA A 69 -24.44 -1.53 4.64
CA ALA A 69 -23.92 -1.43 3.27
C ALA A 69 -24.23 -0.08 2.61
N GLU A 70 -25.37 0.53 2.93
CA GLU A 70 -25.83 1.81 2.38
C GLU A 70 -24.98 3.00 2.87
N CYS A 71 -24.45 2.90 4.09
CA CYS A 71 -23.59 3.92 4.68
C CYS A 71 -22.11 3.78 4.30
N LEU A 72 -21.70 2.65 3.72
CA LEU A 72 -20.30 2.36 3.40
C LEU A 72 -20.05 2.43 1.90
N ALA A 73 -19.37 3.50 1.48
CA ALA A 73 -18.88 3.60 0.11
C ALA A 73 -17.82 2.52 -0.16
N GLN A 74 -18.07 1.64 -1.14
CA GLN A 74 -17.05 0.73 -1.65
C GLN A 74 -16.24 1.43 -2.74
N LEU A 75 -15.02 1.86 -2.39
CA LEU A 75 -14.16 2.62 -3.30
C LEU A 75 -13.42 1.75 -4.32
N VAL A 76 -13.24 0.45 -4.03
CA VAL A 76 -12.51 -0.50 -4.88
C VAL A 76 -13.16 -1.88 -4.80
N GLY A 77 -13.23 -2.56 -5.95
CA GLY A 77 -13.71 -3.94 -6.02
C GLY A 77 -12.79 -4.91 -5.28
N ALA A 78 -13.36 -6.03 -4.84
CA ALA A 78 -12.62 -7.10 -4.20
C ALA A 78 -11.83 -7.93 -5.23
N SER A 79 -10.67 -8.44 -4.84
CA SER A 79 -9.82 -9.27 -5.70
C SER A 79 -8.97 -10.23 -4.89
N GLY A 80 -8.44 -11.26 -5.56
CA GLY A 80 -7.44 -12.15 -4.96
C GLY A 80 -6.10 -11.45 -4.75
N ASP A 81 -5.74 -10.48 -5.59
CA ASP A 81 -4.47 -9.77 -5.50
C ASP A 81 -4.62 -8.48 -4.69
N CYS A 82 -4.89 -8.66 -3.40
CA CYS A 82 -5.30 -7.61 -2.47
C CYS A 82 -4.22 -7.24 -1.42
N LEU A 83 -3.10 -7.96 -1.36
CA LEU A 83 -1.99 -7.67 -0.44
C LEU A 83 -1.13 -6.50 -0.94
N THR A 84 -1.73 -5.33 -0.87
CA THR A 84 -1.14 -4.06 -1.31
C THR A 84 -1.27 -3.00 -0.23
N LEU A 85 -0.33 -2.08 -0.18
CA LEU A 85 -0.33 -0.93 0.72
C LEU A 85 -0.59 0.36 -0.06
N ASN A 86 -1.23 1.30 0.63
CA ASN A 86 -1.29 2.68 0.20
C ASN A 86 -0.53 3.52 1.23
N ILE A 87 0.44 4.30 0.77
CA ILE A 87 1.37 5.08 1.58
C ILE A 87 1.12 6.55 1.27
N TRP A 88 0.95 7.35 2.32
CA TRP A 88 0.89 8.81 2.25
C TRP A 88 2.01 9.37 3.11
N THR A 89 2.79 10.26 2.51
CA THR A 89 3.86 10.97 3.21
C THR A 89 3.79 12.45 2.82
N PRO A 90 4.13 13.39 3.71
CA PRO A 90 4.31 14.77 3.32
C PRO A 90 5.26 14.89 2.11
N ALA A 91 5.07 15.91 1.29
CA ALA A 91 5.97 16.21 0.19
C ALA A 91 7.39 16.35 0.76
N LEU A 92 8.33 15.55 0.24
CA LEU A 92 9.72 15.63 0.64
C LEU A 92 10.24 17.03 0.29
N ALA A 93 10.58 17.81 1.31
CA ALA A 93 11.31 19.06 1.12
C ALA A 93 12.71 18.75 0.55
N PRO A 94 13.38 19.70 -0.12
CA PRO A 94 14.70 19.48 -0.75
C PRO A 94 15.85 19.10 0.21
N ALA A 95 15.61 18.88 1.50
CA ALA A 95 16.57 18.32 2.44
C ALA A 95 15.89 17.16 3.17
N GLY A 96 16.27 15.94 2.78
CA GLY A 96 15.68 14.71 3.29
C GLY A 96 15.96 14.51 4.78
N LEU A 97 14.89 14.32 5.55
CA LEU A 97 14.76 13.27 6.57
C LEU A 97 13.33 13.35 7.12
N TRP A 98 12.53 12.32 6.88
CA TRP A 98 11.37 12.02 7.72
C TRP A 98 11.59 10.62 8.27
N TRP A 99 12.07 10.58 9.52
CA TRP A 99 12.21 9.34 10.26
C TRP A 99 10.83 9.02 10.86
N CYS A 100 10.17 7.96 10.40
CA CYS A 100 9.07 7.35 11.18
C CYS A 100 9.70 6.56 12.32
N GLY A 101 10.00 7.24 13.42
CA GLY A 101 10.82 6.73 14.51
C GLY A 101 10.06 6.84 15.81
N PHE A 102 9.81 5.71 16.43
CA PHE A 102 9.39 5.62 17.82
C PHE A 102 10.37 6.44 18.66
N ALA A 103 9.90 7.50 19.31
CA ALA A 103 10.71 8.26 20.27
C ALA A 103 10.93 7.40 21.52
N ALA A 104 11.98 6.57 21.50
CA ALA A 104 12.58 6.07 22.73
C ALA A 104 13.71 7.01 23.10
N GLY A 105 13.40 7.98 23.96
CA GLY A 105 14.40 8.89 24.50
C GLY A 105 15.38 8.13 25.40
N LEU A 106 16.65 8.44 25.26
CA LEU A 106 17.63 8.36 26.34
C LEU A 106 18.53 9.60 26.25
N PRO A 107 18.68 10.39 27.33
CA PRO A 107 19.69 11.43 27.41
C PRO A 107 21.08 10.82 27.69
N GLU A 108 22.07 11.66 27.41
CA GLU A 108 23.54 11.46 27.37
C GLU A 108 24.17 10.55 28.44
#